data_AF-A0A419HHW7-F1
#
_entry.id   AF-A0A419HHW7-F1
#
_cell.length_a   1.000
_cell.length_b   1.000
_cell.length_c   1.000
_cell.angle_alpha   90.00
_cell.angle_beta   90.00
_cell.angle_gamma   90.00
#
_symmetry.space_group_name_H-M   'P 1'
#
loop_
_entity.id
_entity.type
_entity.pdbx_description
1 polymer ?
#
loop_
_entity_poly.entity_id
_entity_poly.type
_entity_poly.pdbx_seq_one_letter_code
_entity_poly.pdbx_strand_id
1 'polypeptide(L)'
;MESAPFADSMESAPLLSRLLSMQPDPQWSVEWVASSPVPPAPVKNAAPGPYTGPPRYPAVPRWGFPFYKPLSLAAMPEPATPLQRMWAMTGLVIPNMWLLAACSLALAAAEVWRYLLVITGDDRAFSAALVNTSDALVISAGVVSLLLSLVGTCFGALWLLRARDQAEDRYGVRNPRSNRQALLGLLIPGLNLVRPGQLLTELEHIAIEAPTDKRPRPSRLVLSWWIAWAIGLLLPAVTLAWNYFDSPQAMADGILLHILTDIAAAVVAVLTVQVVRRLTALLMPSDGSILAGVRVIAVNDAPAPPLRPAGKSPNGR
;
A
#
# COMPACT_ATOMS: atom_id res chain seq x y z
N MET A 1 -73.38 -47.03 21.43
CA MET A 1 -72.11 -47.35 22.10
C MET A 1 -71.02 -46.60 21.34
N GLU A 2 -70.98 -45.27 21.51
CA GLU A 2 -70.06 -44.54 22.43
C GLU A 2 -68.60 -44.80 22.04
N SER A 3 -67.89 -43.97 21.26
CA SER A 3 -67.54 -42.53 21.37
C SER A 3 -66.77 -42.16 22.64
N ALA A 4 -65.47 -41.87 22.52
CA ALA A 4 -64.86 -40.59 22.91
C ALA A 4 -63.32 -40.68 23.01
N PRO A 5 -62.59 -39.57 22.76
CA PRO A 5 -61.15 -39.50 22.60
C PRO A 5 -60.43 -39.19 23.93
N PHE A 6 -59.19 -39.66 24.07
CA PHE A 6 -58.36 -39.42 25.26
C PHE A 6 -57.46 -38.21 25.02
N ALA A 7 -57.83 -37.08 25.63
CA ALA A 7 -56.95 -35.93 25.81
C ALA A 7 -56.19 -36.09 27.12
N ASP A 8 -54.86 -36.04 27.01
CA ASP A 8 -53.91 -36.23 28.09
C ASP A 8 -53.58 -34.87 28.74
N SER A 9 -53.62 -34.83 30.06
CA SER A 9 -53.17 -33.70 30.89
C SER A 9 -52.92 -34.22 32.30
N MET A 10 -51.65 -34.31 32.71
CA MET A 10 -51.10 -33.60 33.88
C MET A 10 -49.73 -34.18 34.32
N GLU A 11 -48.79 -33.25 34.51
CA GLU A 11 -47.81 -33.20 35.61
C GLU A 11 -46.73 -34.31 35.71
N SER A 12 -45.50 -34.07 35.23
CA SER A 12 -44.39 -33.29 35.85
C SER A 12 -43.49 -34.06 36.84
N ALA A 13 -42.23 -34.23 36.40
CA ALA A 13 -40.97 -34.13 37.14
C ALA A 13 -40.69 -35.08 38.33
N PRO A 14 -39.87 -36.14 38.08
CA PRO A 14 -38.69 -36.31 38.93
C PRO A 14 -37.39 -36.63 38.16
N LEU A 15 -37.39 -36.58 36.83
CA LEU A 15 -36.20 -36.96 36.04
C LEU A 15 -35.25 -35.79 35.74
N LEU A 16 -35.76 -34.56 35.66
CA LEU A 16 -34.92 -33.36 35.48
C LEU A 16 -34.16 -32.97 36.75
N SER A 17 -34.66 -33.32 37.94
CA SER A 17 -33.94 -33.15 39.21
C SER A 17 -32.77 -34.13 39.37
N ARG A 18 -32.82 -35.29 38.70
CA ARG A 18 -31.74 -36.30 38.72
C ARG A 18 -30.58 -35.99 37.76
N LEU A 19 -30.85 -35.27 36.67
CA LEU A 19 -29.83 -34.85 35.72
C LEU A 19 -29.13 -33.54 36.13
N LEU A 20 -29.78 -32.68 36.92
CA LEU A 20 -29.17 -31.46 37.46
C LEU A 20 -28.39 -31.68 38.77
N SER A 21 -28.45 -32.88 39.37
CA SER A 21 -27.68 -33.24 40.58
C SER A 21 -26.47 -34.13 40.31
N MET A 22 -26.21 -34.51 39.05
CA MET A 22 -24.92 -35.11 38.66
C MET A 22 -23.95 -33.99 38.29
N GLN A 23 -23.44 -33.33 39.33
CA GLN A 23 -22.26 -32.50 39.24
C GLN A 23 -21.07 -33.45 39.05
N PRO A 24 -20.41 -33.50 37.87
CA PRO A 24 -19.23 -34.34 37.71
C PRO A 24 -18.16 -33.85 38.70
N ASP A 25 -17.74 -34.78 39.56
CA ASP A 25 -16.72 -34.58 40.59
C ASP A 25 -15.48 -33.91 39.98
N PRO A 26 -14.95 -32.83 40.57
CA PRO A 26 -13.83 -32.11 40.02
C PRO A 26 -12.52 -32.88 40.28
N GLN A 27 -11.63 -32.84 39.29
CA GLN A 27 -10.19 -33.16 39.39
C GLN A 27 -9.79 -34.64 39.33
N TRP A 28 -9.78 -35.21 38.12
CA TRP A 28 -8.67 -36.08 37.72
C TRP A 28 -7.59 -35.18 37.08
N SER A 29 -6.68 -34.64 37.89
CA SER A 29 -5.48 -34.00 37.34
C SER A 29 -4.54 -35.10 36.86
N VAL A 30 -4.42 -35.29 35.54
CA VAL A 30 -3.37 -36.17 34.99
C VAL A 30 -2.05 -35.44 35.11
N GLU A 31 -1.28 -35.77 36.16
CA GLU A 31 0.11 -35.36 36.25
C GLU A 31 0.95 -36.28 35.38
N TRP A 32 1.30 -35.80 34.19
CA TRP A 32 2.24 -36.49 33.32
C TRP A 32 3.64 -36.34 33.90
N VAL A 33 4.11 -37.37 34.60
CA VAL A 33 5.48 -37.47 35.08
C VAL A 33 6.30 -38.29 34.10
N ALA A 34 7.28 -37.67 33.46
CA ALA A 34 8.28 -38.39 32.66
C ALA A 34 9.32 -38.99 33.60
N SER A 35 9.14 -40.26 33.99
CA SER A 35 10.17 -41.03 34.70
C SER A 35 11.14 -41.65 33.70
N SER A 36 12.44 -41.40 33.88
CA SER A 36 13.49 -42.10 33.13
C SER A 36 13.49 -43.59 33.50
N PRO A 37 13.63 -44.52 32.54
CA PRO A 37 13.68 -45.96 32.84
C PRO A 37 14.91 -46.38 33.67
N VAL A 38 15.92 -45.50 33.77
CA VAL A 38 17.19 -45.78 34.43
C VAL A 38 17.31 -44.92 35.69
N PRO A 39 17.53 -45.53 36.88
CA PRO A 39 17.80 -44.78 38.09
C PRO A 39 19.04 -43.89 37.90
N PRO A 40 19.00 -42.61 38.29
CA PRO A 40 20.17 -41.75 38.18
C PRO A 40 21.30 -42.33 39.04
N ALA A 41 22.46 -42.56 38.43
CA ALA A 41 23.65 -42.95 39.16
C ALA A 41 24.00 -41.86 40.19
N PRO A 42 24.52 -42.23 41.38
CA PRO A 42 24.91 -41.25 42.40
C PRO A 42 25.97 -40.31 41.81
N VAL A 43 25.60 -39.04 41.64
CA VAL A 43 26.50 -38.00 41.18
C VAL A 43 27.52 -37.76 42.30
N LYS A 44 28.79 -38.11 42.05
CA LYS A 44 29.88 -37.66 42.93
C LYS A 44 29.98 -36.15 42.77
N ASN A 45 29.56 -35.40 43.78
CA ASN A 45 29.75 -33.95 43.86
C ASN A 45 31.26 -33.67 43.97
N ALA A 46 31.93 -33.54 42.83
CA ALA A 46 33.24 -32.93 42.80
C ALA A 46 33.08 -31.45 43.15
N ALA A 47 33.82 -30.97 44.14
CA ALA A 47 33.85 -29.55 44.46
C ALA A 47 34.21 -28.76 43.19
N PRO A 48 33.46 -27.70 42.83
CA PRO A 48 33.73 -26.94 41.63
C PRO A 48 35.14 -26.35 41.73
N GLY A 49 36.03 -26.78 40.84
CA GLY A 49 37.36 -26.20 40.71
C GLY A 49 37.28 -24.73 40.25
N PRO A 50 38.36 -23.96 40.41
CA PRO A 50 38.42 -22.58 39.92
C PRO A 50 38.05 -22.50 38.44
N TYR A 51 37.22 -21.53 38.07
CA TYR A 51 36.79 -21.34 36.69
C TYR A 51 37.99 -21.08 35.76
N THR A 52 38.28 -22.01 34.86
CA THR A 52 39.45 -21.95 33.95
C THR A 52 39.15 -21.22 32.63
N GLY A 53 38.01 -20.54 32.53
CA GLY A 53 37.54 -19.87 31.32
C GLY A 53 36.56 -20.70 30.50
N PRO A 54 36.00 -20.12 29.42
CA PRO A 54 35.10 -20.82 28.52
C PRO A 54 35.85 -21.95 27.78
N PRO A 55 35.20 -23.11 27.53
CA PRO A 55 35.80 -24.21 26.79
C PRO A 55 36.34 -23.74 25.43
N ARG A 56 37.64 -23.90 25.20
CA ARG A 56 38.25 -23.67 23.90
C ARG A 56 38.11 -24.93 23.06
N TYR A 57 37.19 -24.89 22.10
CA TYR A 57 37.07 -25.96 21.13
C TYR A 57 38.00 -25.66 19.94
N PRO A 58 38.84 -26.62 19.52
CA PRO A 58 39.69 -26.46 18.33
C PRO A 58 38.89 -26.44 17.02
N ALA A 59 37.60 -26.79 17.06
CA ALA A 59 36.67 -26.72 15.95
C ALA A 59 35.24 -26.46 16.47
N VAL A 60 34.37 -25.97 15.58
CA VAL A 60 32.95 -25.75 15.92
C VAL A 60 32.32 -27.09 16.36
N PRO A 61 31.77 -27.19 17.59
CA PRO A 61 31.23 -28.44 18.10
C PRO A 61 30.04 -28.91 17.26
N ARG A 62 30.01 -30.21 16.95
CA ARG A 62 29.00 -30.86 16.09
C ARG A 62 27.88 -31.53 16.87
N TRP A 63 27.79 -31.33 18.18
CA TRP A 63 26.75 -31.91 19.05
C TRP A 63 25.43 -31.12 19.00
N GLY A 64 25.07 -30.58 17.84
CA GLY A 64 23.71 -30.11 17.60
C GLY A 64 22.80 -31.30 17.31
N PHE A 65 21.52 -31.20 17.71
CA PHE A 65 20.50 -32.17 17.34
C PHE A 65 20.55 -32.43 15.82
N PRO A 66 20.79 -33.68 15.38
CA PRO A 66 20.65 -33.99 13.96
C PRO A 66 19.17 -33.87 13.62
N PHE A 67 18.86 -33.13 12.54
CA PHE A 67 17.57 -33.02 11.85
C PHE A 67 16.58 -31.88 12.18
N TYR A 68 16.89 -30.95 13.06
CA TYR A 68 16.15 -29.68 13.05
C TYR A 68 16.90 -28.68 12.18
N LYS A 69 16.27 -28.22 11.09
CA LYS A 69 16.64 -26.96 10.43
C LYS A 69 17.00 -25.99 11.55
N PRO A 70 18.14 -25.27 11.48
CA PRO A 70 18.46 -24.27 12.49
C PRO A 70 17.19 -23.47 12.68
N LEU A 71 16.69 -23.41 13.91
CA LEU A 71 15.62 -22.51 14.27
C LEU A 71 16.13 -21.16 13.77
N SER A 72 15.63 -20.72 12.62
CA SER A 72 15.99 -19.42 12.11
C SER A 72 15.52 -18.51 13.21
N LEU A 73 16.44 -17.94 14.00
CA LEU A 73 16.22 -16.65 14.64
C LEU A 73 15.38 -15.88 13.64
N ALA A 74 14.10 -15.65 13.96
CA ALA A 74 13.08 -15.18 13.02
C ALA A 74 13.78 -14.27 12.02
N ALA A 75 14.01 -14.77 10.80
CA ALA A 75 15.04 -14.24 9.92
C ALA A 75 14.91 -12.73 9.95
N MET A 76 15.94 -12.01 10.41
CA MET A 76 15.91 -10.56 10.43
C MET A 76 15.34 -10.13 9.09
N PRO A 77 14.21 -9.38 9.06
CA PRO A 77 13.49 -9.17 7.81
C PRO A 77 14.49 -8.64 6.79
N GLU A 78 14.70 -9.44 5.73
CA GLU A 78 15.62 -9.09 4.65
C GLU A 78 15.31 -7.66 4.23
N PRO A 79 16.32 -6.78 4.09
CA PRO A 79 16.08 -5.39 3.75
C PRO A 79 15.26 -5.34 2.45
N ALA A 80 14.11 -4.68 2.53
CA ALA A 80 13.16 -4.64 1.41
C ALA A 80 13.85 -4.19 0.13
N THR A 81 13.67 -4.92 -0.97
CA THR A 81 14.34 -4.63 -2.25
C THR A 81 13.89 -3.26 -2.79
N PRO A 82 14.70 -2.57 -3.63
CA PRO A 82 14.28 -1.30 -4.24
C PRO A 82 12.92 -1.41 -4.94
N LEU A 83 12.67 -2.54 -5.60
CA LEU A 83 11.40 -2.89 -6.23
C LEU A 83 10.23 -2.91 -5.24
N GLN A 84 10.37 -3.65 -4.13
CA GLN A 84 9.33 -3.74 -3.09
C GLN A 84 9.00 -2.36 -2.50
N ARG A 85 10.01 -1.51 -2.30
CA ARG A 85 9.81 -0.15 -1.78
C ARG A 85 9.07 0.73 -2.78
N MET A 86 9.41 0.66 -4.07
CA MET A 86 8.67 1.36 -5.13
C MET A 86 7.22 0.88 -5.22
N TRP A 87 6.99 -0.43 -5.10
CA TRP A 87 5.66 -1.03 -5.14
C TRP A 87 4.79 -0.62 -3.96
N ALA A 88 5.34 -0.63 -2.75
CA ALA A 88 4.65 -0.15 -1.57
C ALA A 88 4.18 1.31 -1.77
N MET A 89 5.03 2.18 -2.31
CA MET A 89 4.65 3.56 -2.60
C MET A 89 3.61 3.65 -3.72
N THR A 90 3.70 2.80 -4.76
CA THR A 90 2.68 2.73 -5.82
C THR A 90 1.30 2.41 -5.24
N GLY A 91 1.25 1.47 -4.29
CA GLY A 91 0.04 1.08 -3.56
C GLY A 91 -0.55 2.17 -2.67
N LEU A 92 0.21 3.21 -2.32
CA LEU A 92 -0.27 4.39 -1.59
C LEU A 92 -0.66 5.54 -2.52
N VAL A 93 0.14 5.79 -3.56
CA VAL A 93 -0.10 6.89 -4.51
C VAL A 93 -1.41 6.69 -5.26
N ILE A 94 -1.63 5.50 -5.84
CA ILE A 94 -2.80 5.26 -6.70
C ILE A 94 -4.14 5.48 -5.98
N PRO A 95 -4.42 4.85 -4.82
CA PRO A 95 -5.69 5.06 -4.13
C PRO A 95 -5.84 6.51 -3.63
N ASN A 96 -4.78 7.13 -3.13
CA ASN A 96 -4.82 8.54 -2.71
C ASN A 96 -5.18 9.47 -3.87
N MET A 97 -4.60 9.25 -5.06
CA MET A 97 -4.91 10.06 -6.24
C MET A 97 -6.33 9.84 -6.76
N TRP A 98 -6.85 8.62 -6.69
CA TRP A 98 -8.27 8.38 -7.01
C TRP A 98 -9.21 9.07 -6.03
N LEU A 99 -8.87 9.04 -4.74
CA LEU A 99 -9.64 9.74 -3.71
C LEU A 99 -9.58 11.26 -3.92
N LEU A 100 -8.40 11.81 -4.20
CA LEU A 100 -8.24 13.23 -4.54
C LEU A 100 -9.05 13.61 -5.77
N ALA A 101 -9.03 12.79 -6.83
CA ALA A 101 -9.81 13.05 -8.04
C ALA A 101 -11.31 13.06 -7.76
N ALA A 102 -11.82 12.09 -6.99
CA ALA A 102 -13.23 12.02 -6.60
C ALA A 102 -13.64 13.22 -5.73
N CYS A 103 -12.84 13.56 -4.72
CA CYS A 103 -13.08 14.71 -3.86
C CYS A 103 -13.05 16.04 -4.63
N SER A 104 -12.10 16.21 -5.55
CA SER A 104 -11.99 17.44 -6.36
C SER A 104 -13.17 17.57 -7.34
N LEU A 105 -13.62 16.49 -7.96
CA LEU A 105 -14.82 16.52 -8.81
C LEU A 105 -16.09 16.82 -8.00
N ALA A 106 -16.21 16.26 -6.79
CA ALA A 106 -17.32 16.58 -5.89
C ALA A 106 -17.31 18.05 -5.46
N LEU A 107 -16.13 18.63 -5.21
CA LEU A 107 -15.96 20.04 -4.89
C LEU A 107 -16.35 20.93 -6.08
N ALA A 108 -15.85 20.63 -7.28
CA ALA A 108 -16.25 21.34 -8.50
C ALA A 108 -17.77 21.29 -8.72
N ALA A 109 -18.41 20.14 -8.47
CA ALA A 109 -19.85 20.02 -8.58
C ALA A 109 -20.60 20.85 -7.51
N ALA A 110 -20.08 20.91 -6.28
CA ALA A 110 -20.63 21.74 -5.21
C ALA A 110 -20.51 23.24 -5.55
N GLU A 111 -19.43 23.65 -6.20
CA GLU A 111 -19.27 25.03 -6.66
C GLU A 111 -20.16 25.38 -7.84
N VAL A 112 -20.33 24.47 -8.80
CA VAL A 112 -21.33 24.63 -9.87
C VAL A 112 -22.73 24.75 -9.28
N TRP A 113 -23.05 23.95 -8.26
CA TRP A 113 -24.33 24.07 -7.54
C TRP A 113 -24.49 25.44 -6.89
N ARG A 114 -23.46 25.93 -6.18
CA ARG A 114 -23.45 27.28 -5.60
C ARG A 114 -23.61 28.37 -6.66
N TYR A 115 -22.94 28.25 -7.80
CA TYR A 115 -23.08 29.16 -8.94
C TYR A 115 -24.51 29.21 -9.47
N LEU A 116 -25.16 28.06 -9.63
CA LEU A 116 -26.54 27.97 -10.08
C LEU A 116 -27.52 28.58 -9.07
N LEU A 117 -27.29 28.40 -7.76
CA LEU A 117 -28.10 29.06 -6.73
C LEU A 117 -28.02 30.59 -6.82
N VAL A 118 -26.82 31.14 -7.09
CA VAL A 118 -26.63 32.58 -7.25
C VAL A 118 -27.39 33.10 -8.48
N ILE A 119 -27.30 32.41 -9.62
CA ILE A 119 -27.99 32.84 -10.86
C ILE A 119 -29.51 32.72 -10.76
N THR A 120 -30.02 31.69 -10.09
CA THR A 120 -31.46 31.43 -10.01
C THR A 120 -32.15 32.15 -8.84
N GLY A 121 -31.37 32.74 -7.94
CA GLY A 121 -31.83 33.31 -6.68
C GLY A 121 -32.51 34.68 -6.74
N ASP A 122 -32.67 35.28 -7.92
CA ASP A 122 -33.07 36.70 -8.08
C ASP A 122 -34.42 37.08 -7.44
N ASP A 123 -35.32 36.13 -7.19
CA ASP A 123 -36.67 36.41 -6.62
C ASP A 123 -37.00 35.63 -5.32
N ARG A 124 -36.09 34.81 -4.79
CA ARG A 124 -36.36 33.98 -3.59
C ARG A 124 -35.18 34.02 -2.62
N ALA A 125 -35.40 34.64 -1.46
CA ALA A 125 -34.46 34.51 -0.35
C ALA A 125 -34.35 33.03 0.06
N PHE A 126 -33.25 32.38 -0.29
CA PHE A 126 -32.94 31.04 0.20
C PHE A 126 -32.82 31.06 1.73
N SER A 127 -33.23 29.98 2.40
CA SER A 127 -33.08 29.89 3.84
C SER A 127 -31.59 29.91 4.20
N ALA A 128 -31.24 30.65 5.27
CA ALA A 128 -29.86 30.73 5.75
C ALA A 128 -29.24 29.34 6.02
N ALA A 129 -30.07 28.35 6.36
CA ALA A 129 -29.65 26.96 6.53
C ALA A 129 -29.12 26.32 5.23
N LEU A 130 -29.76 26.58 4.08
CA LEU A 130 -29.32 26.03 2.79
C LEU A 130 -27.97 26.61 2.36
N VAL A 131 -27.81 27.93 2.50
CA VAL A 131 -26.54 28.63 2.17
C VAL A 131 -25.42 28.15 3.08
N ASN A 132 -25.65 28.12 4.40
CA ASN A 132 -24.65 27.66 5.36
C ASN A 132 -24.24 26.18 5.16
N THR A 133 -25.19 25.32 4.75
CA THR A 133 -24.89 23.92 4.42
C THR A 133 -24.00 23.82 3.18
N SER A 134 -24.29 24.63 2.16
CA SER A 134 -23.46 24.69 0.94
C SER A 134 -22.04 25.17 1.24
N ASP A 135 -21.90 26.23 2.03
CA ASP A 135 -20.58 26.77 2.40
C ASP A 135 -19.79 25.78 3.26
N ALA A 136 -20.43 25.12 4.23
CA ALA A 136 -19.80 24.09 5.05
C ALA A 136 -19.31 22.90 4.21
N LEU A 137 -20.09 22.47 3.21
CA LEU A 137 -19.70 21.41 2.27
C LEU A 137 -18.47 21.82 1.45
N VAL A 138 -18.47 23.01 0.86
CA VAL A 138 -17.35 23.52 0.06
C VAL A 138 -16.08 23.66 0.92
N ILE A 139 -16.18 24.24 2.11
CA ILE A 139 -15.04 24.41 3.02
C ILE A 139 -14.49 23.04 3.46
N SER A 140 -15.35 22.13 3.91
CA SER A 140 -14.90 20.81 4.39
C SER A 140 -14.28 19.97 3.26
N ALA A 141 -14.90 19.92 2.08
CA ALA A 141 -14.36 19.21 0.93
C ALA A 141 -13.08 19.87 0.40
N GLY A 142 -12.98 21.20 0.44
CA GLY A 142 -11.75 21.94 0.14
C GLY A 142 -10.59 21.57 1.05
N VAL A 143 -10.83 21.51 2.37
CA VAL A 143 -9.81 21.08 3.35
C VAL A 143 -9.38 19.64 3.11
N VAL A 144 -10.33 18.73 2.86
CA VAL A 144 -10.02 17.32 2.57
C VAL A 144 -9.21 17.19 1.28
N SER A 145 -9.60 17.90 0.21
CA SER A 145 -8.87 17.93 -1.07
C SER A 145 -7.44 18.44 -0.89
N LEU A 146 -7.27 19.52 -0.13
CA LEU A 146 -5.95 20.06 0.20
C LEU A 146 -5.08 19.03 0.94
N LEU A 147 -5.61 18.37 1.97
CA LEU A 147 -4.87 17.34 2.70
C LEU A 147 -4.49 16.15 1.81
N LEU A 148 -5.41 15.67 0.98
CA LEU A 148 -5.15 14.58 0.03
C LEU A 148 -4.10 14.97 -1.02
N SER A 149 -4.08 16.23 -1.45
CA SER A 149 -3.07 16.75 -2.38
C SER A 149 -1.67 16.77 -1.75
N LEU A 150 -1.56 17.17 -0.47
CA LEU A 150 -0.30 17.19 0.28
C LEU A 150 0.22 15.77 0.51
N VAL A 151 -0.62 14.88 1.03
CA VAL A 151 -0.28 13.46 1.23
C VAL A 151 0.09 12.81 -0.10
N GLY A 152 -0.67 13.10 -1.15
CA GLY A 152 -0.42 12.62 -2.49
C GLY A 152 0.90 13.09 -3.08
N THR A 153 1.26 14.36 -2.86
CA THR A 153 2.55 14.93 -3.26
C THR A 153 3.69 14.24 -2.51
N CYS A 154 3.55 14.01 -1.20
CA CYS A 154 4.54 13.28 -0.41
C CYS A 154 4.73 11.84 -0.91
N PHE A 155 3.65 11.09 -1.12
CA PHE A 155 3.74 9.73 -1.65
C PHE A 155 4.29 9.71 -3.07
N GLY A 156 3.91 10.65 -3.93
CA GLY A 156 4.43 10.79 -5.29
C GLY A 156 5.93 11.09 -5.30
N ALA A 157 6.40 11.98 -4.43
CA ALA A 157 7.81 12.29 -4.25
C ALA A 157 8.61 11.06 -3.80
N LEU A 158 8.11 10.36 -2.77
CA LEU A 158 8.74 9.14 -2.26
C LEU A 158 8.75 8.05 -3.32
N TRP A 159 7.64 7.85 -4.04
CA TRP A 159 7.56 6.93 -5.17
C TRP A 159 8.61 7.25 -6.22
N LEU A 160 8.74 8.52 -6.63
CA LEU A 160 9.71 8.94 -7.63
C LEU A 160 11.15 8.64 -7.20
N LEU A 161 11.49 8.90 -5.93
CA LEU A 161 12.80 8.55 -5.38
C LEU A 161 13.04 7.02 -5.42
N ARG A 162 12.05 6.21 -5.03
CA ARG A 162 12.19 4.73 -5.07
C ARG A 162 12.24 4.19 -6.50
N ALA A 163 11.51 4.80 -7.43
CA ALA A 163 11.52 4.42 -8.84
C ALA A 163 12.88 4.70 -9.47
N ARG A 164 13.50 5.82 -9.10
CA ARG A 164 14.87 6.14 -9.48
C ARG A 164 15.89 5.15 -8.92
N ASP A 165 15.79 4.79 -7.65
CA ASP A 165 16.67 3.76 -7.05
C ASP A 165 16.50 2.41 -7.76
N GLN A 166 15.25 2.02 -8.08
CA GLN A 166 14.96 0.79 -8.83
C GLN A 166 15.51 0.82 -10.25
N ALA A 167 15.50 1.98 -10.91
CA ALA A 167 16.08 2.13 -12.24
C ALA A 167 17.61 1.97 -12.22
N GLU A 168 18.30 2.48 -11.20
CA GLU A 168 19.75 2.24 -11.03
C GLU A 168 20.06 0.76 -10.82
N ASP A 169 19.31 0.11 -9.93
CA ASP A 169 19.50 -1.31 -9.59
C ASP A 169 19.26 -2.22 -10.79
N ARG A 170 18.21 -1.94 -11.58
CA ARG A 170 17.82 -2.78 -12.72
C ARG A 170 18.70 -2.59 -13.94
N TYR A 171 18.98 -1.35 -14.32
CA TYR A 171 19.65 -1.03 -15.59
C TYR A 171 21.15 -0.73 -15.42
N GLY A 172 21.65 -0.69 -14.18
CA GLY A 172 23.04 -0.35 -13.89
C GLY A 172 23.43 1.08 -14.26
N VAL A 173 22.44 1.95 -14.52
CA VAL A 173 22.65 3.35 -14.91
C VAL A 173 22.56 4.23 -13.68
N ARG A 174 23.58 5.04 -13.43
CA ARG A 174 23.57 5.98 -12.30
C ARG A 174 22.73 7.21 -12.64
N ASN A 175 21.86 7.63 -11.71
CA ASN A 175 21.07 8.83 -11.91
C ASN A 175 21.97 10.07 -12.03
N PRO A 176 21.77 10.95 -13.02
CA PRO A 176 22.59 12.15 -13.21
C PRO A 176 22.50 13.17 -12.05
N ARG A 177 21.43 13.11 -11.24
CA ARG A 177 21.14 14.07 -10.18
C ARG A 177 20.99 13.37 -8.85
N SER A 178 21.41 14.01 -7.76
CA SER A 178 21.20 13.46 -6.41
C SER A 178 19.73 13.54 -5.98
N ASN A 179 19.33 12.70 -5.03
CA ASN A 179 17.97 12.71 -4.47
C ASN A 179 17.61 14.06 -3.82
N ARG A 180 18.61 14.77 -3.25
CA ARG A 180 18.43 16.13 -2.73
C ARG A 180 18.07 17.13 -3.84
N GLN A 181 18.77 17.08 -4.97
CA GLN A 181 18.45 17.95 -6.11
C GLN A 181 17.07 17.64 -6.71
N ALA A 182 16.68 16.36 -6.72
CA ALA A 182 15.35 15.94 -7.13
C ALA A 182 14.25 16.54 -6.22
N LEU A 183 14.43 16.42 -4.91
CA LEU A 183 13.51 16.97 -3.92
C LEU A 183 13.45 18.51 -3.96
N LEU A 184 14.58 19.20 -4.04
CA LEU A 184 14.61 20.65 -4.20
C LEU A 184 13.88 21.09 -5.47
N GLY A 185 14.04 20.33 -6.55
CA GLY A 185 13.31 20.57 -7.79
C GLY A 185 11.80 20.42 -7.66
N LEU A 186 11.31 19.56 -6.76
CA LEU A 186 9.90 19.35 -6.52
C LEU A 186 9.31 20.32 -5.48
N LEU A 187 10.09 20.78 -4.51
CA LEU A 187 9.60 21.60 -3.39
C LEU A 187 9.73 23.10 -3.63
N ILE A 188 10.73 23.55 -4.38
CA ILE A 188 10.95 24.98 -4.61
C ILE A 188 9.91 25.51 -5.63
N PRO A 189 9.08 26.50 -5.27
CA PRO A 189 8.15 27.13 -6.22
C PRO A 189 8.89 27.66 -7.45
N GLY A 190 8.27 27.56 -8.62
CA GLY A 190 8.91 27.87 -9.91
C GLY A 190 9.76 26.72 -10.45
N LEU A 191 10.71 26.18 -9.69
CA LEU A 191 11.45 24.98 -10.10
C LEU A 191 10.53 23.76 -10.24
N ASN A 192 9.53 23.67 -9.38
CA ASN A 192 8.49 22.65 -9.40
C ASN A 192 7.65 22.65 -10.70
N LEU A 193 7.64 23.75 -11.46
CA LEU A 193 6.99 23.77 -12.77
C LEU A 193 7.79 23.01 -13.83
N VAL A 194 9.11 22.84 -13.66
CA VAL A 194 9.98 22.29 -14.71
C VAL A 194 10.57 20.92 -14.34
N ARG A 195 11.02 20.78 -13.09
CA ARG A 195 11.81 19.62 -12.65
C ARG A 195 11.04 18.30 -12.66
N PRO A 196 9.78 18.22 -12.21
CA PRO A 196 9.07 16.94 -12.19
C PRO A 196 8.95 16.30 -13.59
N GLY A 197 8.61 17.11 -14.60
CA GLY A 197 8.53 16.65 -16.00
C GLY A 197 9.87 16.15 -16.54
N GLN A 198 10.97 16.87 -16.25
CA GLN A 198 12.32 16.41 -16.62
C GLN A 198 12.68 15.08 -15.95
N LEU A 199 12.41 14.95 -14.65
CA LEU A 199 12.73 13.74 -13.89
C LEU A 199 11.96 12.52 -14.40
N LEU A 200 10.66 12.68 -14.70
CA LEU A 200 9.85 11.60 -15.28
C LEU A 200 10.27 11.25 -16.70
N THR A 201 10.70 12.23 -17.49
CA THR A 201 11.20 12.00 -18.86
C THR A 201 12.51 11.22 -18.85
N GLU A 202 13.42 11.56 -17.94
CA GLU A 202 14.69 10.82 -17.78
C GLU A 202 14.44 9.41 -17.27
N LEU A 203 13.53 9.25 -16.30
CA LEU A 203 13.14 7.94 -15.78
C LEU A 203 12.48 7.08 -16.87
N GLU A 204 11.59 7.68 -17.68
CA GLU A 204 10.97 7.03 -18.83
C GLU A 204 12.03 6.56 -19.84
N HIS A 205 12.98 7.42 -20.20
CA HIS A 205 14.04 7.13 -21.15
C HIS A 205 14.89 5.92 -20.71
N ILE A 206 15.21 5.83 -19.41
CA ILE A 206 15.92 4.69 -18.83
C ILE A 206 15.03 3.44 -18.87
N ALA A 207 13.76 3.55 -18.46
CA ALA A 207 12.85 2.42 -18.33
C ALA A 207 12.48 1.76 -19.68
N ILE A 208 12.53 2.50 -20.79
CA ILE A 208 12.33 1.95 -22.14
C ILE A 208 13.64 1.53 -22.81
N GLU A 209 14.77 1.55 -22.08
CA GLU A 209 16.11 1.22 -22.59
C GLU A 209 16.49 2.03 -23.84
N ALA A 210 16.07 3.30 -23.89
CA ALA A 210 16.37 4.14 -25.03
C ALA A 210 17.88 4.44 -25.13
N PRO A 211 18.41 4.61 -26.37
CA PRO A 211 19.83 4.88 -26.58
C PRO A 211 20.35 6.06 -25.74
N THR A 212 21.52 5.89 -25.12
CA THR A 212 22.13 6.89 -24.21
C THR A 212 22.67 8.12 -24.94
N ASP A 213 22.89 8.03 -26.25
CA ASP A 213 23.32 9.13 -27.13
C ASP A 213 22.17 10.09 -27.49
N LYS A 214 20.91 9.67 -27.31
CA LYS A 214 19.73 10.47 -27.62
C LYS A 214 19.25 11.27 -26.42
N ARG A 215 18.94 12.55 -26.65
CA ARG A 215 18.33 13.41 -25.63
C ARG A 215 16.96 12.84 -25.21
N PRO A 216 16.68 12.69 -23.89
CA PRO A 216 15.37 12.26 -23.40
C PRO A 216 14.25 13.16 -23.90
N ARG A 217 13.18 12.57 -24.43
CA ARG A 217 11.98 13.28 -24.90
C ARG A 217 10.76 12.76 -24.15
N PRO A 218 9.90 13.65 -23.62
CA PRO A 218 8.72 13.22 -22.90
C PRO A 218 7.78 12.50 -23.86
N SER A 219 7.23 11.35 -23.43
CA SER A 219 6.06 10.79 -24.10
C SER A 219 4.87 11.75 -24.03
N ARG A 220 3.87 11.52 -24.89
CA ARG A 220 2.60 12.28 -24.85
C ARG A 220 1.96 12.25 -23.47
N LEU A 221 2.03 11.12 -22.78
CA LEU A 221 1.46 10.96 -21.43
C LEU A 221 2.21 11.81 -20.40
N VAL A 222 3.55 11.76 -20.39
CA VAL A 222 4.37 12.59 -19.47
C VAL A 222 4.20 14.07 -19.79
N LEU A 223 4.13 14.44 -21.08
CA LEU A 223 3.90 15.81 -21.51
C LEU A 223 2.52 16.33 -21.08
N SER A 224 1.45 15.55 -21.30
CA SER A 224 0.09 15.92 -20.85
C SER A 224 0.03 16.06 -19.34
N TRP A 225 0.63 15.14 -18.60
CA TRP A 225 0.74 15.24 -17.14
C TRP A 225 1.50 16.49 -16.73
N TRP A 226 2.60 16.81 -17.40
CA TRP A 226 3.43 17.97 -17.07
C TRP A 226 2.71 19.30 -17.33
N ILE A 227 1.99 19.41 -18.44
CA ILE A 227 1.14 20.58 -18.72
C ILE A 227 0.04 20.71 -17.66
N ALA A 228 -0.65 19.60 -17.35
CA ALA A 228 -1.69 19.59 -16.32
C ALA A 228 -1.12 19.98 -14.94
N TRP A 229 0.06 19.48 -14.57
CA TRP A 229 0.76 19.82 -13.34
C TRP A 229 1.06 21.32 -13.25
N ALA A 230 1.58 21.92 -14.32
CA ALA A 230 1.84 23.36 -14.37
C ALA A 230 0.54 24.16 -14.21
N ILE A 231 -0.54 23.78 -14.91
CA ILE A 231 -1.86 24.40 -14.77
C ILE A 231 -2.39 24.25 -13.34
N GLY A 232 -2.29 23.05 -12.76
CA GLY A 232 -2.75 22.73 -11.41
C GLY A 232 -1.96 23.43 -10.30
N LEU A 233 -0.76 23.96 -10.58
CA LEU A 233 -0.02 24.83 -9.65
C LEU A 233 -0.34 26.31 -9.88
N LEU A 234 -0.54 26.72 -11.13
CA LEU A 234 -0.80 28.12 -11.48
C LEU A 234 -2.23 28.56 -11.15
N LEU A 235 -3.23 27.71 -11.40
CA LEU A 235 -4.63 28.05 -11.14
C LEU A 235 -4.90 28.36 -9.66
N PRO A 236 -4.52 27.53 -8.68
CA PRO A 236 -4.69 27.89 -7.27
C PRO A 236 -3.97 29.18 -6.88
N ALA A 237 -2.79 29.44 -7.43
CA ALA A 237 -2.05 30.68 -7.16
C ALA A 237 -2.80 31.91 -7.71
N VAL A 238 -3.38 31.78 -8.90
CA VAL A 238 -4.25 32.81 -9.49
C VAL A 238 -5.52 32.98 -8.67
N THR A 239 -6.20 31.92 -8.27
CA THR A 239 -7.41 31.97 -7.43
C THR A 239 -7.13 32.65 -6.09
N LEU A 240 -6.02 32.33 -5.44
CA LEU A 240 -5.60 33.00 -4.20
C LEU A 240 -5.30 34.48 -4.42
N ALA A 241 -4.65 34.84 -5.53
CA ALA A 241 -4.42 36.23 -5.90
C ALA A 241 -5.71 36.95 -6.32
N TRP A 242 -6.72 36.21 -6.78
CA TRP A 242 -8.00 36.78 -7.20
C TRP A 242 -8.83 37.29 -6.01
N ASN A 243 -8.62 36.71 -4.83
CA ASN A 243 -9.28 37.12 -3.58
C ASN A 243 -8.96 38.56 -3.14
N TYR A 244 -8.04 39.26 -3.81
CA TYR A 244 -7.75 40.68 -3.57
C TYR A 244 -8.67 41.64 -4.36
N PHE A 245 -9.56 41.13 -5.23
CA PHE A 245 -10.48 41.95 -6.02
C PHE A 245 -11.92 41.87 -5.48
N ASP A 246 -12.45 42.99 -4.97
CA ASP A 246 -13.79 43.06 -4.32
C ASP A 246 -14.94 43.48 -5.25
N SER A 247 -14.77 43.41 -6.58
CA SER A 247 -15.84 43.80 -7.51
C SER A 247 -16.89 42.68 -7.68
N PRO A 248 -18.16 43.01 -7.95
CA PRO A 248 -19.20 42.00 -8.23
C PRO A 248 -18.86 41.06 -9.39
N GLN A 249 -18.29 41.59 -10.49
CA GLN A 249 -17.76 40.75 -11.56
C GLN A 249 -16.63 39.84 -11.07
N ALA A 250 -15.69 40.35 -10.26
CA ALA A 250 -14.60 39.54 -9.74
C ALA A 250 -15.08 38.41 -8.81
N MET A 251 -16.16 38.63 -8.04
CA MET A 251 -16.77 37.57 -7.23
C MET A 251 -17.39 36.45 -8.09
N ALA A 252 -18.03 36.79 -9.21
CA ALA A 252 -18.57 35.80 -10.15
C ALA A 252 -17.45 35.02 -10.85
N ASP A 253 -16.41 35.71 -11.34
CA ASP A 253 -15.24 35.10 -11.97
C ASP A 253 -14.45 34.23 -10.98
N GLY A 254 -14.48 34.57 -9.68
CA GLY A 254 -13.87 33.79 -8.61
C GLY A 254 -14.45 32.37 -8.53
N ILE A 255 -15.77 32.21 -8.67
CA ILE A 255 -16.42 30.89 -8.65
C ILE A 255 -15.94 30.05 -9.83
N LEU A 256 -15.83 30.63 -11.03
CA LEU A 256 -15.31 29.93 -12.20
C LEU A 256 -13.84 29.50 -12.02
N LEU A 257 -13.02 30.35 -11.40
CA LEU A 257 -11.61 30.04 -11.11
C LEU A 257 -11.46 28.88 -10.13
N HIS A 258 -12.34 28.79 -9.14
CA HIS A 258 -12.33 27.66 -8.21
C HIS A 258 -12.79 26.36 -8.92
N ILE A 259 -13.87 26.39 -9.71
CA ILE A 259 -14.32 25.22 -10.50
C ILE A 259 -13.19 24.72 -11.41
N LEU A 260 -12.49 25.63 -12.09
CA LEU A 260 -11.35 25.30 -12.95
C LEU A 260 -10.19 24.71 -12.15
N THR A 261 -9.92 25.25 -10.96
CA THR A 261 -8.89 24.73 -10.04
C THR A 261 -9.19 23.29 -9.62
N ASP A 262 -10.44 23.01 -9.25
CA ASP A 262 -10.86 21.69 -8.81
C ASP A 262 -10.84 20.66 -9.93
N ILE A 263 -11.30 21.05 -11.13
CA ILE A 263 -11.19 20.19 -12.32
C ILE A 263 -9.72 19.93 -12.66
N ALA A 264 -8.86 20.95 -12.60
CA ALA A 264 -7.43 20.77 -12.84
C ALA A 264 -6.79 19.82 -11.83
N ALA A 265 -7.13 19.93 -10.54
CA ALA A 265 -6.69 19.01 -9.50
C ALA A 265 -7.11 17.57 -9.80
N ALA A 266 -8.36 17.34 -10.22
CA ALA A 266 -8.84 16.03 -10.63
C ALA A 266 -8.06 15.46 -11.83
N VAL A 267 -7.84 16.28 -12.87
CA VAL A 267 -7.08 15.88 -14.07
C VAL A 267 -5.63 15.53 -13.71
N VAL A 268 -4.97 16.35 -12.89
CA VAL A 268 -3.60 16.07 -12.41
C VAL A 268 -3.55 14.75 -11.65
N ALA A 269 -4.51 14.50 -10.76
CA ALA A 269 -4.58 13.27 -9.99
C ALA A 269 -4.74 12.03 -10.90
N VAL A 270 -5.65 12.07 -11.86
CA VAL A 270 -5.87 10.98 -12.83
C VAL A 270 -4.63 10.75 -13.70
N LEU A 271 -4.01 11.80 -14.23
CA LEU A 271 -2.80 11.66 -15.03
C LEU A 271 -1.63 11.15 -14.19
N THR A 272 -1.55 11.52 -12.91
CA THR A 272 -0.55 11.00 -11.96
C THR A 272 -0.70 9.49 -11.80
N VAL A 273 -1.92 8.98 -11.65
CA VAL A 273 -2.19 7.53 -11.62
C VAL A 273 -1.68 6.86 -12.89
N GLN A 274 -1.95 7.44 -14.07
CA GLN A 274 -1.52 6.86 -15.35
C GLN A 274 0.00 6.85 -15.50
N VAL A 275 0.68 7.94 -15.15
CA VAL A 275 2.15 8.04 -15.12
C VAL A 275 2.75 6.98 -14.22
N VAL A 276 2.27 6.92 -12.96
CA VAL A 276 2.79 6.00 -11.95
C VAL A 276 2.57 4.56 -12.37
N ARG A 277 1.38 4.20 -12.83
CA ARG A 277 1.10 2.84 -13.34
C ARG A 277 2.02 2.46 -14.48
N ARG A 278 2.16 3.34 -15.47
CA ARG A 278 2.99 3.07 -16.66
C ARG A 278 4.46 2.92 -16.31
N LEU A 279 5.01 3.85 -15.54
CA LEU A 279 6.43 3.81 -15.17
C LEU A 279 6.74 2.66 -14.21
N THR A 280 5.87 2.39 -13.23
CA THR A 280 6.00 1.20 -12.39
C THR A 280 5.99 -0.07 -13.24
N ALA A 281 5.09 -0.18 -14.23
CA ALA A 281 5.02 -1.34 -15.12
C ALA A 281 6.27 -1.49 -16.00
N LEU A 282 6.85 -0.40 -16.51
CA LEU A 282 8.11 -0.46 -17.27
C LEU A 282 9.29 -0.88 -16.37
N LEU A 283 9.32 -0.38 -15.13
CA LEU A 283 10.36 -0.71 -14.16
C LEU A 283 10.22 -2.10 -13.53
N MET A 284 9.11 -2.81 -13.80
CA MET A 284 8.89 -4.18 -13.33
C MET A 284 9.69 -5.22 -14.11
N PRO A 285 10.42 -6.13 -13.43
CA PRO A 285 11.10 -7.24 -14.10
C PRO A 285 10.12 -7.99 -15.00
N SER A 286 10.44 -8.09 -16.30
CA SER A 286 9.69 -8.90 -17.26
C SER A 286 9.82 -10.41 -16.96
N ASP A 287 10.89 -10.76 -16.25
CA ASP A 287 11.37 -12.13 -16.15
C ASP A 287 10.91 -12.79 -14.84
N GLY A 288 9.60 -12.90 -14.62
CA GLY A 288 9.00 -13.79 -13.61
C GLY A 288 9.54 -13.73 -12.17
N SER A 289 10.41 -12.78 -11.82
CA SER A 289 11.20 -12.79 -10.58
C SER A 289 10.37 -12.42 -9.37
N ILE A 290 9.16 -11.88 -9.60
CA ILE A 290 8.10 -11.75 -8.59
C ILE A 290 7.67 -13.13 -8.08
N LEU A 291 7.76 -14.18 -8.92
CA LEU A 291 7.46 -15.55 -8.52
C LEU A 291 8.57 -16.19 -7.68
N ALA A 292 9.74 -15.57 -7.55
CA ALA A 292 10.81 -16.09 -6.70
C ALA A 292 10.42 -16.15 -5.20
N GLY A 293 9.36 -15.42 -4.80
CA GLY A 293 8.73 -15.53 -3.49
C GLY A 293 7.34 -16.18 -3.49
N VAL A 294 6.76 -16.43 -4.66
CA VAL A 294 5.44 -17.06 -4.80
C VAL A 294 5.66 -18.55 -5.07
N ARG A 295 5.47 -19.37 -4.03
CA ARG A 295 5.47 -20.82 -4.22
C ARG A 295 4.22 -21.21 -5.02
N VAL A 296 4.40 -21.66 -6.25
CA VAL A 296 3.32 -22.27 -7.04
C VAL A 296 2.86 -23.53 -6.29
N ILE A 297 1.64 -23.49 -5.74
CA ILE A 297 1.07 -24.58 -4.92
C ILE A 297 0.53 -25.70 -5.83
N ALA A 298 -0.03 -25.32 -6.98
CA ALA A 298 -0.48 -26.25 -8.01
C ALA A 298 -0.56 -25.52 -9.36
N VAL A 299 -0.25 -26.25 -10.44
CA VAL A 299 -0.60 -25.85 -11.80
C VAL A 299 -1.70 -26.80 -12.25
N ASN A 300 -2.93 -26.30 -12.33
CA ASN A 300 -4.00 -27.05 -12.97
C ASN A 300 -3.79 -26.88 -14.48
N ASP A 301 -3.83 -28.00 -15.23
CA ASP A 301 -3.68 -28.06 -16.70
C ASP A 301 -2.26 -27.97 -17.28
N ALA A 302 -1.22 -28.31 -16.51
CA ALA A 302 0.11 -28.50 -17.08
C ALA A 302 0.15 -29.78 -17.97
N PRO A 303 0.68 -29.71 -19.21
CA PRO A 303 0.96 -30.90 -20.01
C PRO A 303 1.86 -31.85 -19.23
N ALA A 304 1.58 -33.16 -19.32
CA ALA A 304 2.39 -34.17 -18.63
C ALA A 304 3.88 -34.00 -19.02
N PRO A 305 4.79 -33.81 -18.04
CA PRO A 305 6.19 -33.62 -18.35
C PRO A 305 6.75 -34.85 -19.06
N PRO A 306 7.63 -34.69 -20.07
CA PRO A 306 8.22 -35.82 -20.77
C PRO A 306 8.97 -36.68 -19.76
N LEU A 307 8.64 -37.98 -19.74
CA LEU A 307 9.34 -38.95 -18.91
C LEU A 307 10.83 -38.91 -19.24
N ARG A 308 11.66 -38.61 -18.24
CA ARG A 308 13.11 -38.67 -18.39
C ARG A 308 13.47 -40.10 -18.83
N PRO A 309 14.22 -40.27 -19.94
CA PRO A 309 14.63 -41.59 -20.36
C PRO A 309 15.38 -42.25 -19.20
N ALA A 310 14.99 -43.47 -18.84
CA ALA A 310 15.66 -44.24 -17.81
C ALA A 310 17.13 -44.37 -18.20
N GLY A 311 18.00 -43.66 -17.46
CA GLY A 311 19.42 -43.84 -17.60
C GLY A 311 19.74 -45.31 -17.33
N LYS A 312 20.46 -45.96 -18.27
CA LYS A 312 20.99 -47.30 -18.03
C LYS A 312 21.79 -47.27 -16.73
N SER A 313 21.34 -48.03 -15.73
CA SER A 313 22.15 -48.31 -14.54
C SER A 313 23.47 -48.94 -15.01
N PRO A 314 24.64 -48.41 -14.64
CA PRO A 314 25.93 -48.91 -15.12
C PRO A 314 26.37 -50.20 -14.43
N ASN A 315 25.52 -50.88 -13.65
CA ASN A 315 25.86 -52.16 -13.04
C ASN A 315 24.80 -53.22 -13.37
N GLY A 316 25.04 -53.93 -14.47
CA GLY A 316 24.57 -55.29 -14.65
C GLY A 316 25.69 -56.24 -14.19
N ARG A 317 25.52 -56.81 -13.00
CA ARG A 317 25.93 -58.17 -12.59
C ARG A 317 25.15 -58.53 -11.33
#